data_AF-A0A950RUI4-F1
#
_entry.id   AF-A0A950RUI4-F1
#
_cell.length_a   1.000
_cell.length_b   1.000
_cell.length_c   1.000
_cell.angle_alpha   90.00
_cell.angle_beta   90.00
_cell.angle_gamma   90.00
#
_symmetry.space_group_name_H-M   'P 1'
#
loop_
_entity.id
_entity.type
_entity.pdbx_description
1 polymer ?
#
loop_
_entity_poly.entity_id
_entity_poly.type
_entity_poly.pdbx_seq_one_letter_code
_entity_poly.pdbx_strand_id
1 'polypeptide(L)'
;MTTRAEWQQLAEDRILDAQAHLHPAVGRWSAAYYLIGYAVECGLKSCILALVGAHPEVIYEDRRFSQDVWTHDIESLVVLARLKADRDADAAANPALYTNWLRVKDWTEQSRYLQKTQAEAERLFEAVTHPNDGVMRWIRLRW
;
A
#
# COMPACT_ATOMS: atom_id res chain seq x y z
N MET A 1 -10.35 7.14 -16.99
CA MET A 1 -9.92 7.84 -15.76
C MET A 1 -10.18 6.87 -14.63
N THR A 2 -9.17 6.49 -13.85
CA THR A 2 -9.34 5.47 -12.81
C THR A 2 -10.00 6.09 -11.58
N THR A 3 -11.21 5.62 -11.26
CA THR A 3 -12.03 6.04 -10.12
C THR A 3 -11.51 5.47 -8.80
N ARG A 4 -12.01 6.00 -7.68
CA ARG A 4 -11.70 5.48 -6.33
C ARG A 4 -12.03 4.00 -6.19
N ALA A 5 -13.20 3.57 -6.67
CA ALA A 5 -13.63 2.17 -6.61
C ALA A 5 -12.73 1.26 -7.45
N GLU A 6 -12.25 1.73 -8.61
CA GLU A 6 -11.31 0.97 -9.43
C GLU A 6 -9.94 0.81 -8.76
N TRP A 7 -9.45 1.82 -8.02
CA TRP A 7 -8.22 1.69 -7.22
C TRP A 7 -8.37 0.74 -6.04
N GLN A 8 -9.53 0.77 -5.36
CA GLN A 8 -9.86 -0.18 -4.29
C GLN A 8 -9.88 -1.61 -4.85
N GLN A 9 -10.56 -1.82 -5.99
CA GLN A 9 -10.60 -3.12 -6.65
C GLN A 9 -9.20 -3.59 -7.06
N LEU A 10 -8.38 -2.71 -7.64
CA LEU A 10 -6.99 -3.04 -7.97
C LEU A 10 -6.18 -3.46 -6.75
N ALA A 11 -6.39 -2.82 -5.59
CA ALA A 11 -5.72 -3.22 -4.35
C ALA A 11 -6.12 -4.63 -3.92
N GLU A 12 -7.40 -4.97 -3.97
CA GLU A 12 -7.91 -6.32 -3.66
C GLU A 12 -7.40 -7.37 -4.66
N ASP A 13 -7.45 -7.05 -5.95
CA ASP A 13 -6.95 -7.94 -7.01
C ASP A 13 -5.46 -8.24 -6.80
N ARG A 14 -4.65 -7.22 -6.48
CA ARG A 14 -3.21 -7.41 -6.21
C ARG A 14 -2.94 -8.28 -4.98
N ILE A 15 -3.79 -8.24 -3.96
CA ILE A 15 -3.69 -9.14 -2.80
C ILE A 15 -3.97 -10.58 -3.22
N LEU A 16 -5.04 -10.81 -3.99
CA LEU A 16 -5.41 -12.13 -4.49
C LEU A 16 -4.31 -12.69 -5.43
N ASP A 17 -3.80 -11.86 -6.33
CA ASP A 17 -2.69 -12.22 -7.22
C ASP A 17 -1.45 -12.62 -6.41
N ALA A 18 -1.08 -11.82 -5.41
CA ALA A 18 0.07 -12.11 -4.55
C ALA A 18 -0.13 -13.41 -3.76
N GLN A 19 -1.33 -13.64 -3.23
CA GLN A 19 -1.69 -14.86 -2.50
C GLN A 19 -1.57 -16.10 -3.39
N ALA A 20 -2.05 -16.03 -4.64
CA ALA A 20 -1.94 -17.12 -5.59
C ALA A 20 -0.47 -17.47 -5.91
N HIS A 21 0.37 -16.44 -6.04
CA HIS A 21 1.80 -16.62 -6.28
C HIS A 21 2.59 -17.14 -5.06
N LEU A 22 2.10 -16.90 -3.85
CA LEU A 22 2.63 -17.47 -2.60
C LEU A 22 2.24 -18.94 -2.38
N HIS A 23 1.32 -19.49 -3.17
CA HIS A 23 0.97 -20.89 -2.98
C HIS A 23 2.21 -21.79 -3.24
N PRO A 24 2.54 -22.76 -2.36
CA PRO A 24 3.74 -23.60 -2.50
C PRO A 24 3.85 -24.35 -3.83
N ALA A 25 2.72 -24.74 -4.42
CA ALA A 25 2.69 -25.37 -5.74
C ALA A 25 2.99 -24.40 -6.91
N VAL A 26 2.87 -23.09 -6.69
CA VAL A 26 3.16 -22.04 -7.68
C VAL A 26 4.58 -21.49 -7.48
N GLY A 27 4.92 -21.13 -6.25
CA GLY A 27 6.28 -20.78 -5.84
C GLY A 27 6.87 -19.56 -6.54
N ARG A 28 6.05 -18.55 -6.87
CA ARG A 28 6.49 -17.33 -7.59
C ARG A 28 6.69 -16.18 -6.61
N TRP A 29 7.62 -16.35 -5.68
CA TRP A 29 7.87 -15.45 -4.54
C TRP A 29 8.17 -14.00 -4.94
N SER A 30 9.01 -13.81 -5.96
CA SER A 30 9.31 -12.48 -6.49
C SER A 30 8.05 -11.78 -7.01
N ALA A 31 7.15 -12.53 -7.66
CA ALA A 31 5.87 -12.00 -8.14
C ALA A 31 4.95 -11.62 -6.98
N ALA A 32 4.77 -12.53 -6.03
CA ALA A 32 4.02 -12.25 -4.81
C ALA A 32 4.51 -10.97 -4.09
N TYR A 33 5.83 -10.83 -3.94
CA TYR A 33 6.45 -9.71 -3.25
C TYR A 33 6.17 -8.37 -3.94
N TYR A 34 6.35 -8.25 -5.27
CA TYR A 34 6.11 -6.96 -5.91
C TYR A 34 4.61 -6.65 -6.03
N LEU A 35 3.76 -7.67 -6.24
CA LEU A 35 2.31 -7.48 -6.35
C LEU A 35 1.70 -7.00 -5.03
N ILE A 36 2.13 -7.55 -3.89
CA ILE A 36 1.56 -7.13 -2.61
C ILE A 36 1.92 -5.69 -2.24
N GLY A 37 3.09 -5.20 -2.64
CA GLY A 37 3.41 -3.78 -2.47
C GLY A 37 2.58 -2.87 -3.37
N TYR A 38 2.28 -3.30 -4.60
CA TYR A 38 1.31 -2.59 -5.44
C TYR A 38 -0.10 -2.55 -4.86
N ALA A 39 -0.51 -3.56 -4.08
CA ALA A 39 -1.78 -3.49 -3.38
C ALA A 39 -1.83 -2.28 -2.43
N VAL A 40 -0.77 -2.07 -1.65
CA VAL A 40 -0.64 -0.93 -0.72
C VAL A 40 -0.65 0.39 -1.50
N GLU A 41 0.10 0.48 -2.59
CA GLU A 41 0.11 1.65 -3.48
C GLU A 41 -1.31 1.99 -3.98
N CYS A 42 -2.03 0.99 -4.50
CA CYS A 42 -3.40 1.16 -5.00
C CYS A 42 -4.35 1.63 -3.87
N GLY A 43 -4.22 1.03 -2.68
CA GLY A 43 -5.01 1.42 -1.52
C GLY A 43 -4.77 2.88 -1.11
N LEU A 44 -3.51 3.31 -1.03
CA LEU A 44 -3.19 4.71 -0.72
C LEU A 44 -3.64 5.67 -1.81
N LYS A 45 -3.53 5.31 -3.10
CA LYS A 45 -4.06 6.11 -4.21
C LYS A 45 -5.58 6.26 -4.14
N SER A 46 -6.30 5.25 -3.64
CA SER A 46 -7.73 5.39 -3.36
C SER A 46 -8.03 6.34 -2.19
N CYS A 47 -7.21 6.34 -1.12
CA CYS A 47 -7.32 7.34 -0.04
C CYS A 47 -7.08 8.76 -0.55
N ILE A 48 -6.11 8.95 -1.47
CA ILE A 48 -5.86 10.26 -2.09
C ILE A 48 -7.09 10.75 -2.86
N LEU A 49 -7.79 9.86 -3.58
CA LEU A 49 -9.03 10.21 -4.25
C LEU A 49 -10.17 10.51 -3.26
N ALA A 50 -10.21 9.83 -2.10
CA ALA A 50 -11.15 10.17 -1.03
C ALA A 50 -10.87 11.58 -0.47
N LEU A 51 -9.59 11.91 -0.23
CA LEU A 51 -9.15 13.25 0.17
C LEU A 51 -9.57 14.30 -0.85
N VAL A 52 -9.25 14.11 -2.13
CA VAL A 52 -9.62 15.05 -3.21
C VAL A 52 -11.13 15.22 -3.33
N GLY A 53 -11.90 14.15 -3.12
CA GLY A 53 -13.37 14.22 -3.13
C GLY A 53 -13.95 15.05 -1.98
N ALA A 54 -13.32 14.99 -0.80
CA ALA A 54 -13.72 15.77 0.37
C ALA A 54 -13.15 17.21 0.39
N HIS A 55 -11.96 17.38 -0.19
CA HIS A 55 -11.13 18.59 -0.15
C HIS A 55 -10.54 18.90 -1.53
N PRO A 56 -11.35 19.26 -2.53
CA PRO A 56 -10.89 19.50 -3.90
C PRO A 56 -9.87 20.64 -4.01
N GLU A 57 -9.85 21.57 -3.05
CA GLU A 57 -8.88 22.67 -2.94
C GLU A 57 -7.42 22.19 -2.87
N VAL A 58 -7.17 20.95 -2.40
CA VAL A 58 -5.82 20.38 -2.29
C VAL A 58 -5.06 20.38 -3.63
N ILE A 59 -5.79 20.26 -4.75
CA ILE A 59 -5.20 20.27 -6.10
C ILE A 59 -4.61 21.65 -6.45
N TYR A 60 -5.12 22.72 -5.82
CA TYR A 60 -4.71 24.10 -6.06
C TYR A 60 -3.70 24.64 -5.02
N GLU A 61 -3.43 23.89 -3.94
CA GLU A 61 -2.48 24.28 -2.90
C GLU A 61 -1.01 24.01 -3.29
N ASP A 62 -0.74 22.90 -4.00
CA ASP A 62 0.56 22.62 -4.61
C ASP A 62 0.35 22.16 -6.06
N ARG A 63 0.89 22.94 -7.01
CA ARG A 63 0.86 22.61 -8.45
C ARG A 63 1.46 21.24 -8.78
N ARG A 64 2.35 20.72 -7.94
CA ARG A 64 2.99 19.41 -8.12
C ARG A 64 2.15 18.27 -7.57
N PHE A 65 1.10 18.51 -6.79
CA PHE A 65 0.28 17.46 -6.18
C PHE A 65 -0.15 16.40 -7.21
N SER A 66 -0.75 16.85 -8.32
CA SER A 66 -1.20 15.95 -9.39
C SER A 66 -0.06 15.15 -10.05
N GLN A 67 1.17 15.67 -10.05
CA GLN A 67 2.35 14.96 -10.53
C GLN A 67 2.86 13.98 -9.47
N ASP A 68 2.96 14.40 -8.21
CA ASP A 68 3.54 13.64 -7.12
C ASP A 68 2.70 12.41 -6.76
N VAL A 69 1.38 12.46 -6.96
CA VAL A 69 0.47 11.30 -6.79
C VAL A 69 0.81 10.13 -7.73
N TRP A 70 1.55 10.36 -8.83
CA TRP A 70 2.01 9.28 -9.71
C TRP A 70 3.21 8.51 -9.17
N THR A 71 3.78 8.91 -8.02
CA THR A 71 4.86 8.16 -7.38
C THR A 71 4.45 6.72 -7.02
N HIS A 72 5.47 5.88 -6.86
CA HIS A 72 5.37 4.53 -6.32
C HIS A 72 5.91 4.44 -4.89
N ASP A 73 6.42 5.56 -4.35
CA ASP A 73 6.97 5.63 -2.99
C ASP A 73 5.85 5.65 -1.95
N ILE A 74 5.83 4.63 -1.09
CA ILE A 74 4.76 4.41 -0.11
C ILE A 74 4.71 5.54 0.93
N GLU A 75 5.85 6.01 1.42
CA GLU A 75 5.89 7.11 2.41
C GLU A 75 5.34 8.40 1.80
N SER A 76 5.73 8.72 0.57
CA SER A 76 5.21 9.87 -0.17
C SER A 76 3.70 9.78 -0.36
N LEU A 77 3.17 8.60 -0.70
CA LEU A 77 1.72 8.41 -0.84
C LEU A 77 0.97 8.56 0.48
N VAL A 78 1.53 8.13 1.61
CA VAL A 78 0.95 8.38 2.94
C VAL A 78 0.89 9.89 3.24
N VAL A 79 1.94 10.64 2.90
CA VAL A 79 1.98 12.09 3.07
C VAL A 79 0.97 12.80 2.16
N LEU A 80 0.91 12.42 0.87
CA LEU A 80 -0.02 12.98 -0.10
C LEU A 80 -1.49 12.68 0.26
N ALA A 81 -1.75 11.54 0.89
CA ALA A 81 -3.07 11.20 1.44
C ALA A 81 -3.40 11.96 2.74
N ARG A 82 -2.50 12.79 3.26
CA ARG A 82 -2.57 13.46 4.58
C ARG A 82 -2.75 12.48 5.75
N LEU A 83 -2.22 11.27 5.61
CA LEU A 83 -2.42 10.16 6.54
C LEU A 83 -1.24 9.92 7.51
N LYS A 84 -0.15 10.70 7.38
CA LYS A 84 1.06 10.50 8.18
C LYS A 84 0.83 10.63 9.69
N ALA A 85 0.12 11.67 10.13
CA ALA A 85 -0.12 11.91 11.56
C ALA A 85 -0.95 10.77 12.18
N ASP A 86 -2.04 10.37 11.51
CA ASP A 86 -2.87 9.25 11.93
C ASP A 86 -2.09 7.94 12.00
N ARG A 87 -1.28 7.67 10.96
CA ARG A 87 -0.46 6.46 10.91
C ARG A 87 0.53 6.42 12.07
N ASP A 88 1.23 7.52 12.30
CA ASP A 88 2.26 7.59 13.34
C ASP A 88 1.63 7.46 14.74
N ALA A 89 0.45 8.05 14.97
CA ALA A 89 -0.29 7.91 16.22
C ALA A 89 -0.79 6.47 16.45
N ASP A 90 -1.43 5.86 15.45
CA ASP A 90 -1.93 4.49 15.55
C ASP A 90 -0.79 3.48 15.69
N ALA A 91 0.33 3.70 14.99
CA ALA A 91 1.52 2.87 15.09
C ALA A 91 2.21 3.01 16.46
N ALA A 92 2.22 4.21 17.05
CA ALA A 92 2.72 4.40 18.42
C ALA A 92 1.87 3.66 19.46
N ALA A 93 0.55 3.58 19.24
CA ALA A 93 -0.37 2.84 20.09
C ALA A 93 -0.36 1.32 19.85
N ASN A 94 0.14 0.86 18.70
CA ASN A 94 0.14 -0.54 18.29
C ASN A 94 1.51 -0.97 17.71
N PRO A 95 2.37 -1.60 18.53
CA PRO A 95 3.71 -2.05 18.10
C PRO A 95 3.70 -3.05 16.93
N ALA A 96 2.65 -3.87 16.80
CA ALA A 96 2.53 -4.82 15.69
C ALA A 96 2.26 -4.08 14.37
N LEU A 97 1.32 -3.13 14.39
CA LEU A 97 1.06 -2.24 13.26
C LEU A 97 2.29 -1.42 12.87
N TYR A 98 3.03 -0.88 13.85
CA TYR A 98 4.30 -0.19 13.61
C TYR A 98 5.31 -1.08 12.88
N THR A 99 5.49 -2.32 13.35
CA THR A 99 6.41 -3.29 12.73
C THR A 99 5.99 -3.62 11.30
N ASN A 100 4.69 -3.73 11.05
CA ASN A 100 4.16 -3.98 9.70
C ASN A 100 4.40 -2.78 8.78
N TRP A 101 4.18 -1.55 9.24
CA TRP A 101 4.54 -0.35 8.48
C TRP A 101 6.04 -0.24 8.19
N LEU A 102 6.91 -0.59 9.14
CA LEU A 102 8.35 -0.61 8.91
C LEU A 102 8.77 -1.56 7.77
N ARG A 103 8.05 -2.66 7.58
CA ARG A 103 8.31 -3.60 6.48
C ARG A 103 7.80 -3.09 5.14
N VAL A 104 6.62 -2.46 5.16
CA VAL A 104 5.94 -2.00 3.94
C VAL A 104 6.58 -0.74 3.37
N LYS A 105 7.06 0.18 4.22
CA LYS A 105 7.66 1.45 3.77
C LYS A 105 8.92 1.27 2.91
N ASP A 106 9.63 0.15 3.08
CA ASP A 106 10.87 -0.14 2.35
C ASP A 106 10.61 -0.86 1.01
N TRP A 107 9.35 -1.16 0.70
CA TRP A 107 8.99 -1.69 -0.61
C TRP A 107 9.15 -0.62 -1.69
N THR A 108 9.66 -1.03 -2.85
CA THR A 108 9.72 -0.21 -4.06
C THR A 108 9.33 -1.02 -5.28
N GLU A 109 8.86 -0.35 -6.32
CA GLU A 109 8.55 -0.92 -7.63
C GLU A 109 9.77 -1.52 -8.34
N GLN A 110 10.98 -1.15 -7.92
CA GLN A 110 12.24 -1.76 -8.39
C GLN A 110 12.35 -3.23 -7.99
N SER A 111 11.61 -3.68 -6.96
CA SER A 111 11.57 -5.09 -6.54
C SER A 111 11.15 -6.05 -7.67
N ARG A 112 10.46 -5.56 -8.71
CA ARG A 112 10.16 -6.31 -9.93
C ARG A 112 11.39 -6.86 -10.65
N TYR A 113 12.54 -6.20 -10.52
CA TYR A 113 13.80 -6.59 -11.16
C TYR A 113 14.70 -7.43 -10.26
N LEU A 114 14.23 -7.77 -9.05
CA LEU A 114 15.00 -8.51 -8.05
C LEU A 114 14.38 -9.89 -7.83
N GLN A 115 15.22 -10.86 -7.47
CA GLN A 115 14.74 -12.14 -6.95
C GLN A 115 14.44 -12.01 -5.47
N LYS A 116 13.34 -12.62 -5.03
CA LYS A 116 12.93 -12.69 -3.63
C LYS A 116 12.84 -14.13 -3.17
N THR A 117 13.24 -14.35 -1.94
CA THR A 117 13.04 -15.61 -1.24
C THR A 117 11.57 -15.76 -0.83
N GLN A 118 11.15 -17.00 -0.59
CA GLN A 118 9.84 -17.30 -0.01
C GLN A 118 9.61 -16.51 1.29
N ALA A 119 10.59 -16.54 2.19
CA ALA A 119 10.50 -15.88 3.49
C ALA A 119 10.36 -14.34 3.39
N GLU A 120 10.97 -13.70 2.39
CA GLU A 120 10.75 -12.27 2.13
C GLU A 120 9.34 -11.98 1.65
N ALA A 121 8.84 -12.79 0.71
CA ALA A 121 7.49 -12.64 0.15
C ALA A 121 6.41 -12.86 1.21
N GLU A 122 6.50 -13.94 1.98
CA GLU A 122 5.58 -14.24 3.08
C GLU A 122 5.61 -13.15 4.16
N ARG A 123 6.80 -12.65 4.53
CA ARG A 123 6.94 -11.60 5.55
C ARG A 123 6.28 -10.29 5.13
N LEU A 124 6.45 -9.87 3.89
CA LEU A 124 5.79 -8.67 3.37
C LEU A 124 4.29 -8.89 3.23
N PHE A 125 3.88 -10.05 2.73
CA PHE A 125 2.47 -10.39 2.59
C PHE A 125 1.73 -10.40 3.93
N GLU A 126 2.30 -11.00 4.95
CA GLU A 126 1.75 -10.98 6.30
C GLU A 126 1.66 -9.55 6.84
N ALA A 127 2.71 -8.72 6.65
CA ALA A 127 2.67 -7.33 7.10
C ALA A 127 1.53 -6.51 6.46
N VAL A 128 1.20 -6.80 5.20
CA VAL A 128 0.10 -6.14 4.50
C VAL A 128 -1.27 -6.70 4.91
N THR A 129 -1.38 -8.02 5.08
CA THR A 129 -2.67 -8.72 5.18
C THR A 129 -3.04 -9.19 6.59
N HIS A 130 -2.18 -9.00 7.60
CA HIS A 130 -2.41 -9.45 8.97
C HIS A 130 -3.82 -9.02 9.45
N PRO A 131 -4.63 -9.94 10.02
CA PRO A 131 -6.06 -9.72 10.21
C PRO A 131 -6.39 -8.58 11.18
N ASN A 132 -5.51 -8.31 12.16
CA ASN A 132 -5.74 -7.29 13.18
C ASN A 132 -4.88 -6.03 12.97
N ASP A 133 -3.69 -6.20 12.40
CA ASP A 133 -2.60 -5.21 12.44
C ASP A 133 -1.99 -4.99 11.05
N GLY A 134 -2.62 -5.54 10.01
CA GLY A 134 -2.14 -5.44 8.63
C GLY A 134 -2.28 -4.03 8.10
N VAL A 135 -1.28 -3.59 7.33
CA VAL A 135 -1.28 -2.26 6.71
C VAL A 135 -2.51 -2.07 5.82
N MET A 136 -2.93 -3.09 5.06
CA MET A 136 -4.11 -2.95 4.23
C MET A 136 -5.37 -2.74 5.06
N ARG A 137 -5.54 -3.46 6.18
CA ARG A 137 -6.68 -3.23 7.09
C ARG A 137 -6.74 -1.77 7.54
N TRP A 138 -5.60 -1.20 7.92
CA TRP A 138 -5.50 0.20 8.33
C TRP A 138 -5.88 1.18 7.21
N ILE A 139 -5.45 0.89 5.97
CA ILE A 139 -5.79 1.67 4.76
C ILE A 139 -7.29 1.58 4.46
N ARG A 140 -7.90 0.40 4.56
CA ARG A 140 -9.33 0.20 4.27
C ARG A 140 -10.27 1.05 5.12
N LEU A 141 -9.83 1.47 6.30
CA LEU A 141 -10.61 2.36 7.17
C LEU A 141 -10.67 3.81 6.67
N ARG A 142 -9.85 4.15 5.66
CA ARG A 142 -9.60 5.53 5.22
C ARG A 142 -9.82 5.77 3.72
N TRP A 143 -10.08 4.71 2.95
CA TRP A 143 -10.30 4.81 1.51
C TRP A 143 -11.76 5.04 1.10
#